data_AF-B7QC58-F1
#
_entry.id   AF-B7QC58-F1
#
_cell.length_a   1.000
_cell.length_b   1.000
_cell.length_c   1.000
_cell.angle_alpha   90.00
_cell.angle_beta   90.00
_cell.angle_gamma   90.00
#
_symmetry.space_group_name_H-M   'P 1'
#
loop_
_entity.id
_entity.type
_entity.pdbx_description
1 polymer ?
#
loop_
_entity_poly.entity_id
_entity_poly.type
_entity_poly.pdbx_seq_one_letter_code
_entity_poly.pdbx_strand_id
1 'polypeptide(L)'
;MCRCWSPLFTDCTPEATLEMVRIMQEYGEVVCCLGSVASLHNLPVFLQADCSIALEPLAPQLCARQPAPAPPEQQDPSNPRGWQPSPWALGHALGSLPCVLSARREDRLSLYHLIWEARHFGQAVRSALQFLLCCCLSLSLVQALGALLALPPPLSPAQLLWLLCALLPALALALVLGSRAHDDPRVMTIATGKSHPQVSRQAVLFFVCCYCAKFCPSVLVALACFTLALARCCRASGLEPCWPHFGPG
;
A
#
# COMPACT_ATOMS: atom_id res chain seq x y z
N MET A 1 3.91 3.79 -18.19
CA MET A 1 3.02 3.57 -19.36
C MET A 1 2.24 2.28 -19.17
N CYS A 2 0.94 2.36 -18.82
CA CYS A 2 0.04 1.19 -18.85
C CYS A 2 -0.10 0.75 -20.30
N ARG A 3 0.18 -0.52 -20.61
CA ARG A 3 -0.05 -1.06 -21.96
C ARG A 3 -1.51 -1.48 -22.04
N CYS A 4 -2.34 -0.70 -22.73
CA CYS A 4 -3.60 -1.23 -23.23
C CYS A 4 -3.27 -2.19 -24.37
N TRP A 5 -3.35 -3.49 -24.12
CA TRP A 5 -3.33 -4.49 -25.17
C TRP A 5 -4.56 -4.27 -26.04
N SER A 6 -4.38 -4.05 -27.34
CA SER A 6 -5.50 -3.96 -28.28
C SER A 6 -5.47 -5.08 -29.32
N PRO A 7 -5.79 -6.32 -28.94
CA PRO A 7 -6.59 -7.20 -29.76
C PRO A 7 -8.06 -6.98 -29.36
N LEU A 8 -8.87 -6.45 -30.28
CA LEU A 8 -10.31 -6.47 -30.12
C LEU A 8 -10.76 -7.92 -30.30
N PHE A 9 -11.31 -8.53 -29.25
CA PHE A 9 -11.94 -9.84 -29.35
C PHE A 9 -13.46 -9.66 -29.41
N THR A 10 -14.09 -10.27 -30.41
CA THR A 10 -15.55 -10.31 -30.60
C THR A 10 -16.06 -11.73 -30.37
N ASP A 11 -17.33 -11.87 -29.98
CA ASP A 11 -17.98 -13.15 -29.72
C ASP A 11 -17.27 -14.02 -28.65
N CYS A 12 -16.71 -13.38 -27.62
CA CYS A 12 -16.08 -14.09 -26.51
C CYS A 12 -17.13 -14.63 -25.53
N THR A 13 -16.96 -15.90 -25.14
CA THR A 13 -17.64 -16.45 -23.97
C THR A 13 -16.89 -16.03 -22.69
N PRO A 14 -17.54 -16.04 -21.51
CA PRO A 14 -16.87 -15.73 -20.25
C PRO A 14 -15.69 -16.67 -19.99
N GLU A 15 -15.78 -17.95 -20.38
CA GLU A 15 -14.71 -18.93 -20.25
C GLU A 15 -13.48 -18.55 -21.09
N ALA A 16 -13.68 -18.12 -22.34
CA ALA A 16 -12.59 -17.64 -23.18
C ALA A 16 -11.93 -16.38 -22.59
N THR A 17 -12.72 -15.51 -21.97
CA THR A 17 -12.22 -14.30 -21.29
C THR A 17 -11.37 -14.66 -20.07
N LEU A 18 -11.78 -15.68 -19.30
CA LEU A 18 -10.99 -16.21 -18.17
C LEU A 18 -9.62 -16.73 -18.62
N GLU A 19 -9.59 -17.51 -19.71
CA GLU A 19 -8.34 -18.02 -20.26
C GLU A 19 -7.44 -16.88 -20.76
N MET A 20 -8.02 -15.84 -21.38
CA MET A 20 -7.26 -14.66 -21.77
C MET A 20 -6.62 -13.96 -20.56
N VAL A 21 -7.37 -13.75 -19.48
CA VAL A 21 -6.86 -13.17 -18.23
C VAL A 21 -5.74 -14.04 -17.66
N ARG A 22 -5.93 -15.36 -17.65
CA ARG A 22 -4.95 -16.33 -17.14
C ARG A 22 -3.63 -16.24 -17.89
N ILE A 23 -3.69 -16.23 -19.22
CA ILE A 23 -2.50 -16.14 -20.07
C ILE A 23 -1.73 -14.85 -19.76
N MET A 24 -2.44 -13.71 -19.62
CA MET A 24 -1.79 -12.44 -19.28
C MET A 24 -1.10 -12.49 -17.91
N GLN A 25 -1.72 -13.10 -16.92
CA GLN A 25 -1.12 -13.32 -15.59
C GLN A 25 0.09 -14.25 -15.67
N GLU A 26 0.05 -15.31 -16.48
CA GLU A 26 1.18 -16.23 -16.71
C GLU A 26 2.40 -15.52 -17.34
N TYR A 27 2.17 -14.50 -18.19
CA TYR A 27 3.22 -13.62 -18.71
C TYR A 27 3.76 -12.60 -17.69
N GLY A 28 3.23 -12.60 -16.46
CA GLY A 28 3.61 -11.68 -15.39
C GLY A 28 3.04 -10.28 -15.57
N GLU A 29 1.98 -10.11 -16.36
CA GLU A 29 1.25 -8.84 -16.45
C GLU A 29 0.20 -8.77 -15.33
N VAL A 30 -0.02 -7.56 -14.80
CA VAL A 30 -1.09 -7.31 -13.83
C VAL A 30 -2.35 -6.90 -14.59
N VAL A 31 -3.43 -7.66 -14.46
CA VAL A 31 -4.66 -7.52 -15.23
C VAL A 31 -5.73 -6.81 -14.42
N CYS A 32 -6.26 -5.73 -14.98
CA CYS A 32 -7.42 -5.04 -14.43
C CYS A 32 -8.64 -5.28 -15.32
N CYS A 33 -9.70 -5.89 -14.79
CA CYS A 33 -10.96 -6.10 -15.50
C CYS A 33 -11.94 -4.96 -15.22
N LEU A 34 -12.55 -4.45 -16.28
CA LEU A 34 -13.61 -3.45 -16.21
C LEU A 34 -14.83 -4.03 -16.92
N GLY A 35 -15.95 -4.17 -16.20
CA GLY A 35 -17.11 -4.82 -16.78
C GLY A 35 -18.41 -4.49 -16.08
N SER A 36 -19.52 -4.82 -16.74
CA SER A 36 -20.86 -4.67 -16.18
C SER A 36 -21.14 -5.75 -15.15
N VAL A 37 -21.75 -5.37 -14.02
CA VAL A 37 -22.21 -6.30 -12.98
C VAL A 37 -23.63 -6.81 -13.20
N ALA A 38 -24.32 -6.36 -14.26
CA ALA A 38 -25.66 -6.84 -14.59
C ALA A 38 -25.69 -8.32 -15.04
N SER A 39 -24.56 -8.88 -15.46
CA SER A 39 -24.43 -10.30 -15.82
C SER A 39 -23.58 -11.04 -14.79
N LEU A 40 -24.17 -12.03 -14.13
CA LEU A 40 -23.47 -12.92 -13.19
C LEU A 40 -22.36 -13.74 -13.86
N HIS A 41 -22.41 -13.91 -15.18
CA HIS A 41 -21.37 -14.60 -15.95
C HIS A 41 -20.02 -13.88 -15.94
N ASN A 42 -20.00 -12.57 -15.65
CA ASN A 42 -18.77 -11.80 -15.53
C ASN A 42 -18.11 -11.95 -14.15
N LEU A 43 -18.84 -12.43 -13.14
CA LEU A 43 -18.36 -12.62 -11.78
C LEU A 43 -17.07 -13.47 -11.69
N PRO A 44 -16.94 -14.64 -12.35
CA PRO A 44 -15.70 -15.40 -12.31
C PRO A 44 -14.52 -14.61 -12.90
N VAL A 45 -14.76 -13.78 -13.93
CA VAL A 45 -13.72 -12.94 -14.54
C VAL A 45 -13.25 -11.88 -13.55
N PHE A 46 -14.19 -11.27 -12.81
CA PHE A 46 -13.85 -10.32 -11.77
C PHE A 46 -13.06 -10.93 -10.61
N LEU A 47 -13.36 -12.19 -10.26
CA LEU A 47 -12.65 -12.91 -9.20
C LEU A 47 -11.23 -13.34 -9.61
N GLN A 48 -11.01 -13.62 -10.89
CA GLN A 48 -9.70 -14.06 -11.38
C GLN A 48 -8.72 -12.90 -11.60
N ALA A 49 -9.21 -11.74 -12.03
CA ALA A 49 -8.37 -10.59 -12.31
C ALA A 49 -7.68 -10.04 -11.04
N ASP A 50 -6.50 -9.44 -11.19
CA ASP A 50 -5.76 -8.86 -10.05
C ASP A 50 -6.46 -7.64 -9.45
N CYS A 51 -7.25 -6.94 -10.28
CA CYS A 51 -8.10 -5.84 -9.87
C CYS A 51 -9.34 -5.82 -10.76
N SER A 52 -10.51 -5.59 -10.16
CA SER A 52 -11.78 -5.54 -10.89
C SER A 52 -12.54 -4.26 -10.56
N ILE A 53 -13.11 -3.64 -11.59
CA ILE A 53 -13.93 -2.44 -11.49
C ILE A 53 -15.31 -2.78 -12.04
N ALA A 54 -16.29 -2.72 -11.15
CA ALA A 54 -17.70 -2.91 -11.45
C ALA A 54 -18.28 -1.63 -12.05
N LEU A 55 -18.95 -1.75 -13.19
CA LEU A 55 -19.75 -0.71 -13.79
C LEU A 55 -21.23 -1.07 -13.68
N GLU A 56 -22.02 -0.19 -13.07
CA GLU A 56 -23.47 -0.28 -13.17
C GLU A 56 -23.91 0.26 -14.54
N PRO A 57 -24.53 -0.57 -15.41
CA PRO A 57 -25.04 -0.09 -16.68
C PRO A 57 -26.25 0.83 -16.46
N LEU A 58 -26.50 1.72 -17.41
CA LEU A 58 -27.79 2.40 -17.44
C LEU A 58 -28.89 1.34 -17.59
N ALA A 59 -29.94 1.45 -16.76
CA ALA A 59 -31.13 0.65 -16.95
C ALA A 59 -31.58 0.79 -18.42
N PRO A 60 -31.93 -0.32 -19.10
CA PRO A 60 -32.38 -0.24 -20.47
C PRO A 60 -33.57 0.72 -20.51
N GLN A 61 -33.43 1.79 -21.29
CA GLN A 61 -34.53 2.68 -21.61
C GLN A 61 -35.46 1.87 -22.51
N LEU A 62 -36.30 1.02 -21.90
CA LEU A 62 -37.42 0.42 -22.60
C LEU A 62 -38.21 1.59 -23.21
N CYS A 63 -38.77 1.39 -24.41
CA CYS A 63 -39.78 2.28 -24.96
C CYS A 63 -41.09 2.21 -24.15
N ALA A 64 -40.99 2.22 -22.82
CA ALA A 64 -42.08 2.24 -21.89
C ALA A 64 -42.43 3.70 -21.61
N ARG A 65 -43.72 4.02 -21.64
CA ARG A 65 -44.27 5.32 -21.22
C ARG A 65 -44.12 5.59 -19.72
N GLN A 66 -43.48 4.70 -18.98
CA GLN A 66 -43.25 4.87 -17.56
C GLN A 66 -41.86 5.47 -17.35
N PRO A 67 -41.75 6.55 -16.57
CA PRO A 67 -40.45 7.10 -16.21
C PRO A 67 -39.62 6.01 -15.52
N ALA A 68 -38.32 5.98 -15.81
CA ALA A 68 -37.39 5.09 -15.11
C ALA A 68 -37.60 5.26 -13.59
N PRO A 69 -37.66 4.16 -12.82
CA PRO A 69 -37.75 4.28 -11.37
C PRO A 69 -36.59 5.15 -10.90
N ALA A 70 -36.92 6.21 -10.18
CA ALA A 70 -35.93 7.17 -9.70
C ALA A 70 -34.78 6.42 -9.00
N PRO A 71 -33.53 6.86 -9.18
CA PRO A 71 -32.43 6.34 -8.37
C PRO A 71 -32.83 6.46 -6.89
N PRO A 72 -32.56 5.46 -6.05
CA PRO A 72 -32.87 5.48 -4.63
C PRO A 72 -31.93 6.48 -3.97
N GLU A 73 -32.27 7.76 -4.11
CA GLU A 73 -31.66 8.86 -3.40
C GLU A 73 -32.78 9.63 -2.73
N GLN A 74 -33.23 9.07 -1.60
CA GLN A 74 -33.57 9.79 -0.39
C GLN A 74 -33.92 8.74 0.67
N GLN A 75 -32.88 8.34 1.41
CA GLN A 75 -33.06 7.73 2.71
C GLN A 75 -33.84 8.71 3.57
N ASP A 76 -35.06 8.37 3.94
CA ASP A 76 -35.75 9.02 5.04
C ASP A 76 -35.09 8.55 6.34
N PRO A 77 -34.36 9.41 7.09
CA PRO A 77 -33.70 9.02 8.34
C PRO A 77 -34.68 8.66 9.47
N SER A 78 -35.99 8.79 9.23
CA SER A 78 -37.07 8.56 10.19
C SER A 78 -37.59 7.12 10.24
N ASN A 79 -37.21 6.23 9.30
CA ASN A 79 -37.74 4.87 9.23
C ASN A 79 -36.64 3.77 9.18
N PRO A 80 -36.03 3.41 10.33
CA PRO A 80 -34.97 2.40 10.42
C PRO A 80 -35.43 0.96 10.14
N ARG A 81 -36.73 0.72 9.88
CA ARG A 81 -37.30 -0.61 9.52
C ARG A 81 -37.63 -0.75 8.02
N GLY A 82 -37.37 0.28 7.21
CA GLY A 82 -37.73 0.33 5.79
C GLY A 82 -36.60 -0.01 4.82
N TRP A 83 -35.52 -0.67 5.24
CA TRP A 83 -34.45 -1.07 4.32
C TRP A 83 -34.90 -2.24 3.44
N GLN A 84 -35.60 -1.93 2.36
CA GLN A 84 -35.84 -2.86 1.26
C GLN A 84 -34.95 -2.42 0.10
N PRO A 85 -33.77 -3.03 -0.09
CA PRO A 85 -32.99 -2.76 -1.28
C PRO A 85 -33.84 -3.20 -2.47
N SER A 86 -33.92 -2.35 -3.48
CA SER A 86 -34.52 -2.78 -4.75
C SER A 86 -33.77 -4.04 -5.23
N PRO A 87 -34.46 -5.02 -5.86
CA PRO A 87 -33.82 -6.26 -6.31
C PRO A 87 -32.59 -6.01 -7.20
N TRP A 88 -32.62 -4.93 -7.98
CA TRP A 88 -31.48 -4.49 -8.79
C TRP A 88 -30.30 -4.00 -7.95
N ALA A 89 -30.54 -3.21 -6.89
CA ALA A 89 -29.48 -2.68 -6.04
C ALA A 89 -28.81 -3.80 -5.26
N LEU A 90 -29.58 -4.81 -4.82
CA LEU A 90 -29.03 -6.03 -4.25
C LEU A 90 -28.20 -6.80 -5.28
N GLY A 91 -28.70 -6.97 -6.51
CA GLY A 91 -27.98 -7.61 -7.61
C GLY A 91 -26.64 -6.93 -7.92
N HIS A 92 -26.63 -5.61 -8.05
CA HIS A 92 -25.41 -4.82 -8.24
C HIS A 92 -24.46 -4.93 -7.04
N ALA A 93 -24.97 -4.87 -5.80
CA ALA A 93 -24.14 -5.02 -4.61
C ALA A 93 -23.47 -6.40 -4.56
N LEU A 94 -24.21 -7.47 -4.86
CA LEU A 94 -23.67 -8.83 -4.91
C LEU A 94 -22.69 -9.01 -6.06
N GLY A 95 -22.99 -8.46 -7.23
CA GLY A 95 -22.13 -8.53 -8.42
C GLY A 95 -20.84 -7.71 -8.31
N SER A 96 -20.83 -6.67 -7.48
CA SER A 96 -19.66 -5.82 -7.24
C SER A 96 -18.81 -6.21 -6.03
N LEU A 97 -19.22 -7.21 -5.23
CA LEU A 97 -18.41 -7.76 -4.13
C LEU A 97 -16.96 -8.14 -4.52
N PRO A 98 -16.69 -8.77 -5.69
CA PRO A 98 -15.32 -9.09 -6.07
C PRO A 98 -14.53 -7.89 -6.61
N CYS A 99 -15.16 -6.73 -6.76
CA CYS A 99 -14.57 -5.55 -7.37
C CYS A 99 -14.03 -4.57 -6.32
N VAL A 100 -12.87 -3.98 -6.61
CA VAL A 100 -12.22 -2.97 -5.75
C VAL A 100 -12.98 -1.64 -5.79
N LEU A 101 -13.62 -1.35 -6.92
CA LEU A 101 -14.41 -0.15 -7.13
C LEU A 101 -15.72 -0.53 -7.81
N SER A 102 -16.82 0.06 -7.36
CA SER A 102 -18.10 0.00 -8.05
C SER A 102 -18.55 1.40 -8.38
N ALA A 103 -18.96 1.61 -9.62
CA ALA A 103 -19.29 2.94 -10.07
C ALA A 103 -20.38 2.92 -11.14
N ARG A 104 -21.13 4.01 -11.20
CA ARG A 104 -22.26 4.15 -12.13
C ARG A 104 -21.76 4.74 -13.43
N ARG A 105 -22.42 4.41 -14.53
CA ARG A 105 -22.09 5.00 -15.84
C ARG A 105 -22.26 6.52 -15.89
N GLU A 106 -23.07 7.10 -15.00
CA GLU A 106 -23.26 8.54 -14.85
C GLU A 106 -22.08 9.21 -14.11
N ASP A 107 -21.32 8.43 -13.34
CA ASP A 107 -20.13 8.91 -12.66
C ASP A 107 -19.04 9.16 -13.71
N ARG A 108 -18.42 10.36 -13.67
CA ARG A 108 -17.27 10.70 -14.52
C ARG A 108 -16.01 9.98 -14.03
N LEU A 109 -15.98 8.66 -14.11
CA LEU A 109 -14.83 7.84 -13.79
C LEU A 109 -13.73 8.05 -14.82
N SER A 110 -12.69 8.78 -14.44
CA SER A 110 -11.48 8.85 -15.22
C SER A 110 -10.50 7.80 -14.71
N LEU A 111 -10.46 6.64 -15.39
CA LEU A 111 -9.47 5.58 -15.10
C LEU A 111 -8.04 6.13 -15.07
N TYR A 112 -7.77 7.14 -15.91
CA TYR A 112 -6.51 7.85 -15.90
C TYR A 112 -6.18 8.46 -14.53
N HIS A 113 -7.09 9.24 -13.93
CA HIS A 113 -6.85 9.86 -12.62
C HIS A 113 -6.80 8.83 -11.50
N LEU A 114 -7.61 7.77 -11.58
CA LEU A 114 -7.57 6.69 -10.60
C LEU A 114 -6.21 5.97 -10.60
N ILE A 115 -5.71 5.61 -11.80
CA ILE A 115 -4.39 5.01 -11.97
C ILE A 115 -3.31 5.99 -11.52
N TRP A 116 -3.49 7.27 -11.80
CA TRP A 116 -2.55 8.31 -11.42
C TRP A 116 -2.39 8.42 -9.90
N GLU A 117 -3.51 8.57 -9.18
CA GLU A 117 -3.52 8.67 -7.72
C GLU A 117 -3.00 7.37 -7.09
N ALA A 118 -3.40 6.21 -7.60
CA ALA A 118 -2.96 4.92 -7.09
C ALA A 118 -1.44 4.72 -7.21
N ARG A 119 -0.81 5.18 -8.30
CA ARG A 119 0.65 5.12 -8.45
C ARG A 119 1.37 6.04 -7.50
N HIS A 120 0.88 7.28 -7.37
CA HIS A 120 1.48 8.26 -6.47
C HIS A 120 1.41 7.79 -5.02
N PHE A 121 0.22 7.36 -4.60
CA PHE A 121 0.01 6.77 -3.28
C PHE A 121 0.86 5.51 -3.07
N GLY A 122 0.93 4.62 -4.05
CA GLY A 122 1.76 3.41 -3.97
C GLY A 122 3.26 3.73 -3.79
N GLN A 123 3.77 4.77 -4.46
CA GLN A 123 5.16 5.20 -4.31
C GLN A 123 5.41 5.84 -2.93
N ALA A 124 4.48 6.68 -2.46
CA ALA A 124 4.49 7.27 -1.12
C ALA A 124 4.50 6.22 0.00
N VAL A 125 3.66 5.19 -0.12
CA VAL A 125 3.61 4.08 0.84
C VAL A 125 4.91 3.30 0.84
N ARG A 126 5.51 3.02 -0.33
CA ARG A 126 6.80 2.31 -0.39
C ARG A 126 7.92 3.09 0.29
N SER A 127 8.01 4.41 0.09
CA SER A 127 9.02 5.23 0.74
C SER A 127 8.80 5.31 2.25
N ALA A 128 7.54 5.44 2.70
CA ALA A 128 7.19 5.42 4.12
C ALA A 128 7.49 4.07 4.79
N LEU A 129 7.17 2.95 4.13
CA LEU A 129 7.51 1.60 4.61
C LEU A 129 9.03 1.40 4.69
N GLN A 130 9.78 1.86 3.69
CA GLN A 130 11.24 1.80 3.71
C GLN A 130 11.82 2.62 4.88
N PHE A 131 11.26 3.80 5.15
CA PHE A 131 11.64 4.62 6.29
C PHE A 131 11.32 3.93 7.63
N LEU A 132 10.12 3.37 7.79
CA LEU A 132 9.73 2.63 9.00
C LEU A 132 10.63 1.44 9.27
N LEU A 133 10.82 0.58 8.25
CA LEU A 133 11.71 -0.57 8.33
C LEU A 133 13.12 -0.13 8.73
N CYS A 134 13.57 0.99 8.17
CA CYS A 134 14.86 1.54 8.53
C CYS A 134 14.98 1.95 10.00
N CYS A 135 14.02 2.72 10.50
CA CYS A 135 14.03 3.18 11.88
C CYS A 135 13.98 1.99 12.86
N CYS A 136 13.18 0.97 12.57
CA CYS A 136 13.12 -0.24 13.40
C CYS A 136 14.47 -0.98 13.42
N LEU A 137 15.09 -1.16 12.26
CA LEU A 137 16.39 -1.83 12.15
C LEU A 137 17.50 -1.05 12.85
N SER A 138 17.57 0.28 12.67
CA SER A 138 18.60 1.09 13.33
C SER A 138 18.46 1.08 14.86
N LEU A 139 17.24 1.17 15.38
CA LEU A 139 16.96 1.05 16.81
C LEU A 139 17.37 -0.32 17.36
N SER A 140 17.04 -1.40 16.65
CA SER A 140 17.44 -2.76 17.04
C SER A 140 18.96 -2.92 17.05
N LEU A 141 19.67 -2.33 16.09
CA LEU A 141 21.12 -2.43 15.95
C LEU A 141 21.84 -1.62 17.03
N VAL A 142 21.34 -0.43 17.38
CA VAL A 142 21.85 0.37 18.52
C VAL A 142 21.72 -0.39 19.83
N GLN A 143 20.57 -1.04 20.08
CA GLN A 143 20.38 -1.84 21.29
C GLN A 143 21.25 -3.11 21.31
N ALA A 144 21.34 -3.82 20.17
CA ALA A 144 22.17 -5.01 20.06
C ALA A 144 23.67 -4.68 20.25
N LEU A 145 24.17 -3.61 19.62
CA LEU A 145 25.54 -3.16 19.82
C LEU A 145 25.77 -2.65 21.25
N GLY A 146 24.80 -1.93 21.85
CA GLY A 146 24.87 -1.55 23.26
C GLY A 146 25.01 -2.75 24.19
N ALA A 147 24.24 -3.81 23.95
CA ALA A 147 24.34 -5.07 24.70
C ALA A 147 25.66 -5.80 24.46
N LEU A 148 26.14 -5.86 23.21
CA LEU A 148 27.44 -6.48 22.86
C LEU A 148 28.64 -5.76 23.48
N LEU A 149 28.56 -4.43 23.58
CA LEU A 149 29.59 -3.61 24.26
C LEU A 149 29.35 -3.52 25.78
N ALA A 150 28.37 -4.26 26.33
CA ALA A 150 27.98 -4.24 27.74
C ALA A 150 27.75 -2.82 28.30
N LEU A 151 27.23 -1.93 27.45
CA LEU A 151 26.81 -0.59 27.84
C LEU A 151 25.45 -0.65 28.54
N PRO A 152 25.16 0.28 29.48
CA PRO A 152 23.81 0.46 29.98
C PRO A 152 22.85 0.71 28.81
N PRO A 153 21.62 0.15 28.84
CA PRO A 153 20.69 0.22 27.73
C PRO A 153 20.44 1.68 27.33
N PRO A 154 20.74 2.08 26.08
CA PRO A 154 20.72 3.48 25.68
C PRO A 154 19.32 4.09 25.64
N LEU A 155 18.29 3.26 25.44
CA LEU A 155 16.89 3.65 25.52
C LEU A 155 16.16 2.73 26.49
N SER A 156 15.32 3.32 27.35
CA SER A 156 14.44 2.54 28.21
C SER A 156 13.33 1.88 27.38
N PRO A 157 12.79 0.71 27.82
CA PRO A 157 11.75 0.01 27.07
C PRO A 157 10.48 0.84 26.89
N ALA A 158 10.13 1.69 27.86
CA ALA A 158 8.99 2.61 27.76
C ALA A 158 9.19 3.67 26.67
N GLN A 159 10.40 4.24 26.57
CA GLN A 159 10.74 5.19 25.50
C GLN A 159 10.74 4.52 24.13
N LEU A 160 11.21 3.27 24.03
CA LEU A 160 11.17 2.49 22.80
C LEU A 160 9.73 2.28 22.31
N LEU A 161 8.84 1.89 23.22
CA LEU A 161 7.44 1.61 22.92
C LEU A 161 6.73 2.90 22.48
N TRP A 162 6.98 4.02 23.16
CA TRP A 162 6.48 5.33 22.74
C TRP A 162 6.97 5.73 21.35
N LEU A 163 8.26 5.52 21.06
CA LEU A 163 8.86 5.87 19.79
C LEU A 163 8.28 5.03 18.65
N LEU A 164 8.15 3.72 18.86
CA LEU A 164 7.65 2.78 17.87
C LEU A 164 6.14 2.93 17.62
N CYS A 165 5.33 3.13 18.67
CA CYS A 165 3.87 3.14 18.55
C CYS A 165 3.28 4.52 18.27
N ALA A 166 3.95 5.63 18.63
CA ALA A 166 3.42 6.97 18.41
C ALA A 166 4.26 7.77 17.40
N LEU A 167 5.57 7.90 17.62
CA LEU A 167 6.41 8.80 16.81
C LEU A 167 6.67 8.27 15.40
N LEU A 168 7.06 7.00 15.26
CA LEU A 168 7.32 6.37 13.96
C LEU A 168 6.10 6.35 13.03
N PRO A 169 4.90 5.90 13.46
CA PRO A 169 3.73 5.92 12.60
C PRO A 169 3.28 7.34 12.26
N ALA A 170 3.40 8.30 13.18
CA ALA A 170 3.10 9.70 12.90
C ALA A 170 4.04 10.29 11.83
N LEU A 171 5.35 10.01 11.91
CA LEU A 171 6.32 10.43 10.90
C LEU A 171 6.09 9.74 9.55
N ALA A 172 5.78 8.45 9.55
CA ALA A 172 5.44 7.73 8.32
C ALA A 172 4.19 8.30 7.65
N LEU A 173 3.15 8.62 8.44
CA LEU A 173 1.95 9.26 7.93
C LEU A 173 2.25 10.67 7.38
N ALA A 174 3.10 11.44 8.06
CA ALA A 174 3.53 12.76 7.59
C ALA A 174 4.31 12.67 6.27
N LEU A 175 5.12 11.63 6.06
CA LEU A 175 5.81 11.39 4.79
C LEU A 175 4.84 11.04 3.66
N VAL A 176 3.84 10.19 3.93
CA VAL A 176 2.80 9.85 2.94
C VAL A 176 2.00 11.10 2.56
N LEU A 177 1.56 11.88 3.55
CA LEU A 177 0.80 13.11 3.32
C LEU A 177 1.65 14.21 2.65
N GLY A 178 2.91 14.36 3.03
CA GLY A 178 3.83 15.34 2.46
C GLY A 178 4.22 15.03 1.02
N SER A 179 4.36 13.74 0.68
CA SER A 179 4.62 13.32 -0.71
C SER A 179 3.45 13.63 -1.66
N ARG A 180 2.23 13.72 -1.13
CA ARG A 180 1.04 14.13 -1.88
C ARG A 180 1.08 15.59 -2.36
N ALA A 181 1.92 16.43 -1.76
CA ALA A 181 2.06 17.83 -2.18
C ALA A 181 2.95 18.02 -3.42
N HIS A 182 3.65 16.97 -3.86
CA HIS A 182 4.53 17.02 -5.04
C HIS A 182 3.90 16.25 -6.20
N ASP A 183 3.11 16.96 -7.02
CA ASP A 183 2.49 16.41 -8.22
C ASP A 183 3.50 16.33 -9.37
N ASP A 184 4.30 15.25 -9.39
CA ASP A 184 5.19 14.99 -10.52
C ASP A 184 4.42 14.27 -11.64
N PRO A 185 4.17 14.91 -12.81
CA PRO A 185 3.46 14.26 -13.93
C PRO A 185 4.27 13.11 -14.56
N ARG A 186 5.54 12.97 -14.19
CA ARG A 186 6.45 11.92 -14.68
C ARG A 186 6.14 10.53 -14.11
N VAL A 187 5.31 10.42 -13.07
CA VAL A 187 4.93 9.11 -12.49
C VAL A 187 4.24 8.21 -13.52
N MET A 188 3.55 8.78 -14.53
CA MET A 188 2.87 8.01 -15.59
C MET A 188 3.83 7.44 -16.65
N THR A 189 5.02 8.03 -16.82
CA THR A 189 5.98 7.58 -17.85
C THR A 189 6.75 6.35 -17.41
N ILE A 190 6.83 6.10 -16.11
CA ILE A 190 7.45 4.90 -15.53
C ILE A 190 6.68 3.66 -16.01
N ALA A 191 7.37 2.74 -16.68
CA ALA A 191 6.79 1.48 -17.12
C ALA A 191 6.44 0.62 -15.88
N THR A 192 5.25 0.02 -15.88
CA THR A 192 4.95 -1.06 -14.94
C THR A 192 5.89 -2.20 -15.23
N GLY A 193 6.69 -2.56 -14.23
CA GLY A 193 7.47 -3.80 -14.29
C GLY A 193 6.53 -5.00 -14.35
N LYS A 194 6.95 -6.05 -15.03
CA LYS A 194 6.29 -7.35 -14.95
C LYS A 194 6.35 -7.83 -13.50
N SER A 195 5.25 -8.38 -13.01
CA SER A 195 5.17 -9.03 -11.69
C SER A 195 5.87 -10.39 -11.75
N HIS A 196 7.16 -10.40 -12.07
CA HIS A 196 7.96 -11.60 -11.91
C HIS A 196 8.45 -11.65 -10.45
N PRO A 197 8.22 -12.77 -9.74
CA PRO A 197 8.69 -12.96 -8.37
C PRO A 197 10.22 -13.14 -8.28
N GLN A 198 10.94 -13.07 -9.41
CA GLN A 198 12.39 -13.18 -9.42
C GLN A 198 13.02 -11.87 -8.95
N VAL A 199 13.09 -11.74 -7.63
CA VAL A 199 13.95 -10.76 -6.96
C VAL A 199 15.40 -11.08 -7.35
N SER A 200 15.94 -10.30 -8.29
CA SER A 200 17.29 -10.53 -8.78
C SER A 200 18.29 -10.32 -7.65
N ARG A 201 19.24 -11.25 -7.49
CA ARG A 201 20.28 -11.17 -6.45
C ARG A 201 21.05 -9.86 -6.51
N GLN A 202 21.21 -9.29 -7.71
CA GLN A 202 21.82 -7.97 -7.93
C GLN A 202 20.99 -6.83 -7.35
N ALA A 203 19.66 -6.85 -7.51
CA ALA A 203 18.78 -5.85 -6.91
C ALA A 203 18.81 -5.91 -5.37
N VAL A 204 18.85 -7.11 -4.80
CA VAL A 204 18.99 -7.29 -3.34
C VAL A 204 20.34 -6.76 -2.85
N LEU A 205 21.44 -7.14 -3.51
CA LEU A 205 22.77 -6.67 -3.15
C LEU A 205 22.89 -5.15 -3.23
N PHE A 206 22.35 -4.55 -4.28
CA PHE A 206 22.32 -3.09 -4.43
C PHE A 206 21.49 -2.44 -3.32
N PHE A 207 20.30 -2.97 -3.04
CA PHE A 207 19.44 -2.48 -1.97
C PHE A 207 20.13 -2.55 -0.61
N VAL A 208 20.73 -3.70 -0.27
CA VAL A 208 21.47 -3.91 0.98
C VAL A 208 22.68 -2.99 1.07
N CYS A 209 23.47 -2.85 -0.01
CA CYS A 209 24.65 -2.00 -0.01
C CYS A 209 24.28 -0.51 0.18
N CYS A 210 23.29 -0.01 -0.56
CA CYS A 210 22.80 1.36 -0.41
C CYS A 210 22.20 1.59 0.99
N TYR A 211 21.53 0.58 1.54
CA TYR A 211 20.98 0.61 2.88
C TYR A 211 22.10 0.70 3.93
N CYS A 212 23.08 -0.21 3.92
CA CYS A 212 24.23 -0.17 4.81
C CYS A 212 24.99 1.17 4.72
N ALA A 213 25.25 1.66 3.51
CA ALA A 213 25.97 2.92 3.32
C ALA A 213 25.24 4.14 3.90
N LYS A 214 23.90 4.17 3.84
CA LYS A 214 23.10 5.27 4.43
C LYS A 214 22.97 5.19 5.94
N PHE A 215 22.87 3.99 6.51
CA PHE A 215 22.41 3.81 7.89
C PHE A 215 23.48 3.37 8.89
N CYS A 216 24.55 2.71 8.44
CA CYS A 216 25.74 2.51 9.29
C CYS A 216 26.27 3.83 9.87
N PRO A 217 26.42 4.95 9.11
CA PRO A 217 26.92 6.19 9.70
C PRO A 217 25.98 6.76 10.77
N SER A 218 24.66 6.67 10.61
CA SER A 218 23.73 7.20 11.62
C SER A 218 23.77 6.40 12.92
N VAL A 219 23.90 5.06 12.84
CA VAL A 219 24.05 4.22 14.03
C VAL A 219 25.39 4.46 14.72
N LEU A 220 26.48 4.58 13.95
CA LEU A 220 27.81 4.89 14.50
C LEU A 220 27.83 6.24 15.23
N VAL A 221 27.22 7.27 14.64
CA VAL A 221 27.11 8.60 15.27
C VAL A 221 26.26 8.53 16.55
N ALA A 222 25.13 7.82 16.54
CA ALA A 222 24.29 7.68 17.73
C ALA A 222 25.02 6.99 18.89
N LEU A 223 25.76 5.91 18.60
CA LEU A 223 26.58 5.21 19.60
C LEU A 223 27.76 6.06 20.09
N ALA A 224 28.43 6.79 19.20
CA ALA A 224 29.49 7.72 19.56
C ALA A 224 28.97 8.84 20.48
N CYS A 225 27.82 9.44 20.16
CA CYS A 225 27.21 10.46 21.02
C CYS A 225 26.83 9.89 22.39
N PHE A 226 26.25 8.68 22.44
CA PHE A 226 25.86 8.04 23.69
C PHE A 226 27.06 7.71 24.58
N THR A 227 28.11 7.10 24.01
CA THR A 227 29.36 6.79 24.73
C THR A 227 30.07 8.04 25.23
N LEU A 228 30.11 9.12 24.43
CA LEU A 228 30.69 10.40 24.85
C LEU A 228 29.88 11.06 25.98
N ALA A 229 28.54 11.01 25.91
CA ALA A 229 27.68 11.52 26.96
C ALA A 229 27.88 10.76 28.27
N LEU A 230 27.95 9.43 28.22
CA LEU A 230 28.29 8.59 29.37
C LEU A 230 29.67 8.94 29.93
N ALA A 231 30.69 9.07 29.09
CA ALA A 231 32.04 9.44 29.52
C ALA A 231 32.10 10.82 30.19
N ARG A 232 31.31 11.79 29.70
CA ARG A 232 31.17 13.13 30.31
C ARG A 232 30.47 13.05 31.67
N CYS A 233 29.37 12.32 31.77
CA CYS A 233 28.64 12.13 33.02
C CYS A 233 29.49 11.42 34.08
N CYS A 234 30.22 10.36 33.70
CA CYS A 234 31.10 9.63 34.61
C CYS A 234 32.27 10.49 35.12
N ARG A 235 32.87 11.34 34.27
CA ARG A 235 33.88 12.31 34.72
C ARG A 235 33.30 13.36 35.67
N ALA A 236 32.06 13.80 35.44
CA ALA A 236 31.40 14.78 36.30
C ALA A 236 31.03 14.19 37.68
N SER A 237 30.70 12.90 37.75
CA SER A 237 30.35 12.21 39.00
C SER A 237 31.54 11.62 39.76
N GLY A 238 32.76 11.68 39.21
CA GLY A 238 33.99 11.24 39.90
C GLY A 238 34.12 9.72 40.10
N LEU A 239 33.31 8.90 39.40
CA LEU A 239 33.45 7.44 39.40
C LEU A 239 34.40 6.99 38.28
N GLU A 240 35.57 6.45 38.64
CA GLU A 240 36.37 5.60 37.74
C GLU A 240 36.26 4.12 38.15
N PRO A 241 36.10 3.15 37.22
CA PRO A 241 35.68 3.26 35.81
C PRO A 241 34.23 2.79 35.56
N CYS A 242 33.53 3.47 34.65
CA CYS A 242 32.18 3.12 34.16
C CYS A 242 32.18 2.09 33.01
N TRP A 243 33.32 1.51 32.66
CA TRP A 243 33.40 0.39 31.72
C TRP A 243 33.38 -0.93 32.50
N PRO A 244 32.78 -2.01 31.97
CA PRO A 244 32.84 -3.31 32.61
C PRO A 244 34.31 -3.71 32.79
N HIS A 245 34.73 -3.83 34.04
CA HIS A 245 35.75 -4.80 34.41
C HIS A 245 35.25 -6.17 33.93
N PHE A 246 35.75 -6.64 32.79
CA PHE A 246 35.93 -8.07 32.61
C PHE A 246 37.13 -8.45 33.49
N GLY A 247 36.85 -8.99 34.68
CA GLY A 247 37.84 -9.53 35.62
C GLY A 247 37.27 -10.81 36.24
N PRO A 248 38.03 -11.92 36.27
CA PRO A 248 37.50 -13.29 36.41
C PRO A 248 37.31 -13.69 37.88
N GLY A 249 36.35 -14.59 38.13
CA GLY A 249 36.14 -15.24 39.43
C GLY A 249 34.68 -15.40 39.78
#